data_AF-A0A953C872-F1
#
_entry.id   AF-A0A953C872-F1
#
_cell.length_a   1.000
_cell.length_b   1.000
_cell.length_c   1.000
_cell.angle_alpha   90.00
_cell.angle_beta   90.00
_cell.angle_gamma   90.00
#
_symmetry.space_group_name_H-M   'P 1'
#
loop_
_entity.id
_entity.type
_entity.pdbx_description
1 polymer ?
#
loop_
_entity_poly.entity_id
_entity_poly.type
_entity_poly.pdbx_seq_one_letter_code
_entity_poly.pdbx_strand_id
1 'polypeptide(L)'
;MEMTALDAITNGRTADPDHRPWPRFSVDEGTWTKAAVALHDGECCLLGYWGERDRVNLALGTPNLSAICVLSLENVDRVFPSLAAAFPPAARLERTIREMNGLLAAGAPDSRPWLNHGRWPQAQGSSAPPTRDSHEKYIFLPVEGESLHQIPVGPVHAGIIEPGHFRFTANGETVVRLEERLGYVHKGIEGLMAGAPLAQAARLAGRVSGDSTVAYALAFARAVEAATETVVPERAHWLRALMAELERIANHLGDIGAICNDAAFAIMLAHCGILRERVLRAAATTFGHRLMMDGIIPGGVSCDLNGDGRAAIEALVALIRRKFPELVELYDNTTSLQDRTVATGVLRPALAQRFACGGVIGRASGRTVDARRHPGYPPYDQLAFDVPSLIEGDVNARVWIRIREVEQSLALIEQILSRLPEGAIATDVRTVAEAAPAEGLAVVEGFRGDILVWVRLRADGTVDRCHPRDPSWFQWPLLEAAIEGNIVADFPLCNKSFNCSYSGHDL
;
A
#
# COMPACT_ATOMS: atom_id res chain seq x y z
N MET A 1 -3.13 -10.14 31.04
CA MET A 1 -2.88 -9.83 29.62
C MET A 1 -1.79 -10.77 29.18
N GLU A 2 -2.06 -11.60 28.16
CA GLU A 2 -1.05 -12.50 27.61
C GLU A 2 0.06 -11.65 26.97
N MET A 3 1.32 -11.96 27.27
CA MET A 3 2.47 -11.23 26.73
C MET A 3 2.56 -11.49 25.23
N THR A 4 2.55 -10.44 24.41
CA THR A 4 2.62 -10.59 22.95
C THR A 4 4.05 -10.94 22.51
N ALA A 5 4.20 -11.46 21.28
CA ALA A 5 5.55 -11.66 20.71
C ALA A 5 6.32 -10.35 20.57
N LEU A 6 5.64 -9.23 20.29
CA LEU A 6 6.26 -7.90 20.31
C LEU A 6 6.80 -7.57 21.70
N ASP A 7 6.02 -7.79 22.77
CA ASP A 7 6.47 -7.55 24.15
C ASP A 7 7.70 -8.41 24.49
N ALA A 8 7.73 -9.67 24.03
CA ALA A 8 8.86 -10.56 24.22
C ALA A 8 10.13 -10.08 23.48
N ILE A 9 9.97 -9.56 22.25
CA ILE A 9 11.08 -9.01 21.45
C ILE A 9 11.61 -7.71 22.08
N THR A 10 10.73 -6.86 22.60
CA THR A 10 11.10 -5.54 23.14
C THR A 10 11.38 -5.54 24.64
N ASN A 11 11.28 -6.69 25.32
CA ASN A 11 11.44 -6.79 26.77
C ASN A 11 12.79 -6.22 27.25
N GLY A 12 12.73 -5.37 28.28
CA GLY A 12 13.88 -4.72 28.90
C GLY A 12 14.49 -3.56 28.09
N ARG A 13 13.84 -3.12 27.00
CA ARG A 13 14.30 -2.00 26.17
C ARG A 13 13.51 -0.72 26.46
N THR A 14 14.21 0.40 26.36
CA THR A 14 13.62 1.74 26.47
C THR A 14 13.14 2.17 25.10
N ALA A 15 11.88 2.60 24.99
CA ALA A 15 11.35 3.19 23.78
C ALA A 15 11.95 4.59 23.56
N ASP A 16 12.20 4.93 22.30
CA ASP A 16 12.56 6.29 21.91
C ASP A 16 11.38 7.25 22.21
N PRO A 17 11.55 8.26 23.07
CA PRO A 17 10.49 9.20 23.40
C PRO A 17 10.07 10.09 22.21
N ASP A 18 10.91 10.21 21.18
CA ASP A 18 10.70 11.11 20.05
C ASP A 18 9.98 10.44 18.86
N HIS A 19 9.66 9.13 18.96
CA HIS A 19 8.92 8.40 17.93
C HIS A 19 7.47 8.11 18.34
N ARG A 20 6.51 8.56 17.52
CA ARG A 20 5.07 8.50 17.81
C ARG A 20 4.24 7.94 16.66
N PRO A 21 3.01 7.45 16.90
CA PRO A 21 2.41 7.20 18.22
C PRO A 21 2.85 5.86 18.82
N TRP A 22 3.47 4.99 18.00
CA TRP A 22 3.95 3.68 18.41
C TRP A 22 5.42 3.73 18.82
N PRO A 23 5.86 2.90 19.76
CA PRO A 23 7.24 2.93 20.24
C PRO A 23 8.23 2.48 19.17
N ARG A 24 9.39 3.14 19.13
CA ARG A 24 10.58 2.68 18.43
C ARG A 24 11.62 2.18 19.43
N PHE A 25 12.32 1.10 19.13
CA PHE A 25 13.35 0.51 19.99
C PHE A 25 14.64 0.33 19.20
N SER A 26 15.75 0.84 19.73
CA SER A 26 17.08 0.47 19.24
C SER A 26 17.41 -0.96 19.68
N VAL A 27 17.86 -1.80 18.75
CA VAL A 27 18.06 -3.24 18.98
C VAL A 27 19.44 -3.69 18.51
N ASP A 28 19.88 -4.84 19.04
CA ASP A 28 21.06 -5.57 18.59
C ASP A 28 20.71 -6.62 17.52
N GLU A 29 21.72 -7.21 16.88
CA GLU A 29 21.55 -8.26 15.87
C GLU A 29 20.81 -9.50 16.41
N GLY A 30 20.99 -9.82 17.69
CA GLY A 30 20.34 -10.96 18.32
C GLY A 30 18.83 -10.77 18.39
N THR A 31 18.37 -9.57 18.72
CA THR A 31 16.95 -9.20 18.76
C THR A 31 16.37 -9.05 17.36
N TRP A 32 17.15 -8.50 16.44
CA TRP A 32 16.80 -8.45 15.01
C TRP A 32 16.52 -9.86 14.45
N THR A 33 17.37 -10.83 14.78
CA THR A 33 17.20 -12.23 14.38
C THR A 33 15.97 -12.86 15.03
N LYS A 34 15.68 -12.55 16.30
CA LYS A 34 14.44 -13.00 16.97
C LYS A 34 13.19 -12.46 16.27
N ALA A 35 13.21 -11.21 15.83
CA ALA A 35 12.12 -10.63 15.06
C ALA A 35 11.91 -11.37 13.72
N ALA A 36 12.99 -11.79 13.06
CA ALA A 36 12.92 -12.60 11.84
C ALA A 36 12.24 -13.96 12.08
N VAL A 37 12.54 -14.61 13.21
CA VAL A 37 11.90 -15.87 13.62
C VAL A 37 10.42 -15.65 13.95
N ALA A 38 10.08 -14.63 14.73
CA ALA A 38 8.68 -14.32 15.05
C ALA A 38 7.83 -13.99 13.81
N LEU A 39 8.44 -13.34 12.79
CA LEU A 39 7.81 -13.15 11.48
C LEU A 39 7.60 -14.46 10.72
N HIS A 40 8.60 -15.35 10.73
CA HIS A 40 8.51 -16.67 10.11
C HIS A 40 7.39 -17.52 10.73
N ASP A 41 7.32 -17.52 12.06
CA ASP A 41 6.35 -18.29 12.84
C ASP A 41 4.94 -17.68 12.82
N GLY A 42 4.78 -16.50 12.21
CA GLY A 42 3.48 -15.81 12.08
C GLY A 42 2.98 -15.17 13.38
N GLU A 43 3.86 -15.03 14.38
CA GLU A 43 3.57 -14.37 15.66
C GLU A 43 3.52 -12.84 15.53
N CYS A 44 4.15 -12.30 14.49
CA CYS A 44 4.13 -10.90 14.10
C CYS A 44 3.90 -10.77 12.59
N CYS A 45 3.59 -9.56 12.13
CA CYS A 45 3.48 -9.22 10.73
C CYS A 45 4.39 -8.05 10.35
N LEU A 46 4.96 -8.12 9.14
CA LEU A 46 5.80 -7.08 8.59
C LEU A 46 4.94 -5.93 8.05
N LEU A 47 5.15 -4.72 8.56
CA LEU A 47 4.44 -3.51 8.11
C LEU A 47 5.33 -2.58 7.28
N GLY A 48 6.64 -2.66 7.40
CA GLY A 48 7.57 -1.81 6.68
C GLY A 48 9.00 -2.20 6.97
N TYR A 49 9.88 -2.02 5.99
CA TYR A 49 11.29 -2.34 6.13
C TYR A 49 12.11 -1.39 5.26
N TRP A 50 12.90 -0.52 5.89
CA TRP A 50 13.64 0.52 5.19
C TRP A 50 15.00 0.79 5.81
N GLY A 51 15.89 1.35 4.98
CA GLY A 51 17.25 1.68 5.34
C GLY A 51 17.45 3.18 5.45
N GLU A 52 18.44 3.55 6.24
CA GLU A 52 19.03 4.87 6.31
C GLU A 52 20.55 4.73 6.10
N ARG A 53 21.32 5.79 6.35
CA ARG A 53 22.77 5.77 6.08
C ARG A 53 23.54 4.77 6.95
N ASP A 54 23.15 4.66 8.22
CA ASP A 54 23.83 3.89 9.28
C ASP A 54 22.83 3.16 10.17
N ARG A 55 21.57 3.04 9.73
CA ARG A 55 20.47 2.46 10.48
C ARG A 55 19.56 1.68 9.55
N VAL A 56 18.99 0.60 10.06
CA VAL A 56 17.95 -0.16 9.37
C VAL A 56 16.73 -0.29 10.28
N ASN A 57 15.54 0.01 9.76
CA ASN A 57 14.31 0.06 10.53
C ASN A 57 13.31 -0.98 10.05
N LEU A 58 12.63 -1.61 11.00
CA LEU A 58 11.65 -2.67 10.79
C LEU A 58 10.37 -2.32 11.55
N ALA A 59 9.29 -2.01 10.84
CA ALA A 59 7.97 -1.83 11.45
C ALA A 59 7.26 -3.18 11.54
N LEU A 60 6.86 -3.55 12.76
CA LEU A 60 6.18 -4.81 13.08
C LEU A 60 4.81 -4.53 13.70
N GLY A 61 3.87 -5.42 13.43
CA GLY A 61 2.59 -5.46 14.12
C GLY A 61 2.29 -6.84 14.67
N THR A 62 1.38 -6.93 15.64
CA THR A 62 0.73 -8.22 15.96
C THR A 62 -0.12 -8.66 14.77
N PRO A 63 -0.46 -9.96 14.61
CA PRO A 63 -1.18 -10.45 13.44
C PRO A 63 -2.53 -9.77 13.16
N ASN A 64 -3.17 -9.23 14.22
CA ASN A 64 -4.41 -8.46 14.16
C ASN A 64 -4.22 -6.93 14.25
N LEU A 65 -2.97 -6.44 14.24
CA LEU A 65 -2.60 -5.02 14.41
C LEU A 65 -3.10 -4.36 15.70
N SER A 66 -3.29 -5.14 16.77
CA SER A 66 -3.60 -4.60 18.10
C SER A 66 -2.43 -3.81 18.71
N ALA A 67 -1.20 -4.15 18.32
CA ALA A 67 0.01 -3.43 18.70
C ALA A 67 0.95 -3.31 17.50
N ILE A 68 1.67 -2.20 17.44
CA ILE A 68 2.67 -1.88 16.42
C ILE A 68 3.91 -1.35 17.14
N CYS A 69 5.10 -1.68 16.63
CA CYS A 69 6.35 -1.05 17.05
C CYS A 69 7.33 -0.95 15.87
N VAL A 70 8.38 -0.16 16.05
CA VAL A 70 9.52 -0.08 15.12
C VAL A 70 10.77 -0.58 15.82
N LEU A 71 11.52 -1.47 15.20
CA LEU A 71 12.86 -1.86 15.65
C LEU A 71 13.89 -1.18 14.76
N SER A 72 14.92 -0.61 15.37
CA SER A 72 16.03 0.03 14.66
C SER A 72 17.34 -0.67 15.00
N LEU A 73 17.97 -1.29 14.01
CA LEU A 73 19.36 -1.71 14.11
C LEU A 73 20.24 -0.50 13.78
N GLU A 74 20.90 0.06 14.79
CA GLU A 74 21.70 1.29 14.70
C GLU A 74 23.19 0.99 14.53
N ASN A 75 23.96 1.99 14.09
CA ASN A 75 25.42 1.90 13.89
C ASN A 75 25.82 0.80 12.89
N VAL A 76 25.01 0.59 11.86
CA VAL A 76 25.25 -0.42 10.82
C VAL A 76 26.37 0.07 9.91
N ASP A 77 27.55 -0.54 10.04
CA ASP A 77 28.66 -0.33 9.11
C ASP A 77 28.48 -1.24 7.87
N ARG A 78 27.60 -0.78 6.97
CA ARG A 78 27.28 -1.38 5.66
C ARG A 78 26.64 -2.75 5.64
N VAL A 79 26.76 -3.57 6.67
CA VAL A 79 26.27 -4.95 6.66
C VAL A 79 25.35 -5.17 7.85
N PHE A 80 24.20 -5.80 7.62
CA PHE A 80 23.24 -6.17 8.67
C PHE A 80 22.69 -7.58 8.44
N PRO A 81 22.16 -8.29 9.46
CA PRO A 81 21.58 -9.62 9.28
C PRO A 81 20.32 -9.61 8.41
N SER A 82 20.27 -10.46 7.37
CA SER A 82 19.08 -10.59 6.51
C SER A 82 17.88 -11.15 7.30
N LEU A 83 16.76 -10.44 7.22
CA LEU A 83 15.43 -10.95 7.58
C LEU A 83 14.97 -11.97 6.53
N ALA A 84 15.27 -11.75 5.25
CA ALA A 84 14.84 -12.61 4.15
C ALA A 84 15.38 -14.05 4.22
N ALA A 85 16.48 -14.26 4.93
CA ALA A 85 17.03 -15.60 5.20
C ALA A 85 16.04 -16.50 5.98
N ALA A 86 15.27 -15.94 6.91
CA ALA A 86 14.22 -16.66 7.66
C ALA A 86 12.81 -16.34 7.14
N PHE A 87 12.61 -15.11 6.65
CA PHE A 87 11.32 -14.56 6.24
C PHE A 87 11.38 -14.02 4.81
N PRO A 88 11.20 -14.87 3.78
CA PRO A 88 11.33 -14.50 2.37
C PRO A 88 10.57 -13.23 1.89
N PRO A 89 9.40 -12.85 2.44
CA PRO A 89 8.73 -11.61 2.05
C PRO A 89 9.59 -10.34 2.22
N ALA A 90 10.64 -10.36 3.03
CA ALA A 90 11.56 -9.24 3.20
C ALA A 90 12.52 -9.02 2.01
N ALA A 91 12.68 -10.00 1.09
CA ALA A 91 13.76 -10.00 0.09
C ALA A 91 13.77 -8.77 -0.83
N ARG A 92 12.61 -8.36 -1.37
CA ARG A 92 12.52 -7.18 -2.26
C ARG A 92 12.84 -5.87 -1.53
N LEU A 93 12.51 -5.79 -0.24
CA LEU A 93 12.80 -4.63 0.61
C LEU A 93 14.32 -4.55 0.91
N GLU A 94 14.99 -5.68 1.20
CA GLU A 94 16.45 -5.72 1.38
C GLU A 94 17.21 -5.30 0.13
N ARG A 95 16.77 -5.76 -1.05
CA ARG A 95 17.36 -5.35 -2.34
C ARG A 95 17.22 -3.84 -2.55
N THR A 96 16.10 -3.26 -2.11
CA THR A 96 15.85 -1.82 -2.17
C THR A 96 16.74 -1.04 -1.21
N ILE A 97 16.88 -1.51 0.04
CA ILE A 97 17.80 -0.95 1.04
C ILE A 97 19.23 -0.93 0.51
N ARG A 98 19.67 -2.01 -0.14
CA ARG A 98 20.99 -2.06 -0.80
C ARG A 98 21.17 -0.95 -1.82
N GLU A 99 20.20 -0.75 -2.71
CA GLU A 99 20.36 0.21 -3.80
C GLU A 99 20.19 1.66 -3.35
N MET A 100 19.25 1.93 -2.45
CA MET A 100 18.93 3.27 -2.00
C MET A 100 19.88 3.78 -0.91
N ASN A 101 20.42 2.88 -0.09
CA ASN A 101 21.22 3.24 1.08
C ASN A 101 22.64 2.66 1.09
N GLY A 102 22.94 1.68 0.24
CA GLY A 102 24.25 1.03 0.21
C GLY A 102 24.46 -0.01 1.33
N LEU A 103 23.41 -0.40 2.05
CA LEU A 103 23.48 -1.39 3.14
C LEU A 103 23.19 -2.81 2.62
N LEU A 104 24.02 -3.78 2.98
CA LEU A 104 24.02 -5.15 2.51
C LEU A 104 23.44 -6.10 3.57
N ALA A 105 22.39 -6.81 3.21
CA ALA A 105 21.83 -7.87 4.04
C ALA A 105 22.71 -9.14 3.97
N ALA A 106 23.41 -9.45 5.06
CA ALA A 106 24.21 -10.65 5.20
C ALA A 106 23.32 -11.91 5.21
N GLY A 107 23.63 -12.87 4.34
CA GLY A 107 22.85 -14.10 4.20
C GLY A 107 21.58 -13.97 3.37
N ALA A 108 21.35 -12.84 2.70
CA ALA A 108 20.17 -12.65 1.85
C ALA A 108 20.11 -13.68 0.71
N PRO A 109 18.94 -14.30 0.47
CA PRO A 109 18.78 -15.34 -0.55
C PRO A 109 18.82 -14.78 -1.98
N ASP A 110 18.51 -13.50 -2.16
CA ASP A 110 18.56 -12.80 -3.43
C ASP A 110 19.16 -11.41 -3.23
N SER A 111 20.34 -11.19 -3.80
CA SER A 111 21.03 -9.91 -3.74
C SER A 111 21.02 -9.17 -5.08
N ARG A 112 20.28 -9.63 -6.10
CA ARG A 112 20.29 -9.00 -7.43
C ARG A 112 19.81 -7.53 -7.36
N PRO A 113 20.31 -6.65 -8.23
CA PRO A 113 19.81 -5.27 -8.37
C PRO A 113 18.27 -5.21 -8.53
N TRP A 114 17.64 -4.10 -8.14
CA TRP A 114 16.18 -3.90 -8.15
C TRP A 114 15.73 -2.65 -8.91
N LEU A 115 15.72 -1.48 -8.25
CA LEU A 115 15.23 -0.18 -8.74
C LEU A 115 16.14 0.52 -9.75
N ASN A 116 17.47 0.46 -9.60
CA ASN A 116 18.36 1.34 -10.36
C ASN A 116 18.43 0.96 -11.86
N HIS A 117 18.28 -0.33 -12.20
CA HIS A 117 18.49 -0.86 -13.56
C HIS A 117 19.85 -0.45 -14.19
N GLY A 118 20.83 -0.04 -13.38
CA GLY A 118 22.13 0.46 -13.82
C GLY A 118 22.09 1.85 -14.49
N ARG A 119 21.09 2.69 -14.19
CA ARG A 119 20.88 4.01 -14.84
C ARG A 119 21.28 5.21 -13.99
N TRP A 120 21.27 5.09 -12.67
CA TRP A 120 21.64 6.14 -11.73
C TRP A 120 23.01 5.87 -11.11
N PRO A 121 23.77 6.93 -10.77
CA PRO A 121 24.93 6.79 -9.90
C PRO A 121 24.53 6.08 -8.61
N GLN A 122 25.39 5.20 -8.09
CA GLN A 122 25.15 4.55 -6.80
C GLN A 122 24.93 5.60 -5.70
N ALA A 123 24.07 5.30 -4.72
CA ALA A 123 23.70 6.22 -3.65
C ALA A 123 24.93 6.89 -2.99
N GLN A 124 24.83 8.19 -2.68
CA GLN A 124 25.89 8.94 -1.99
C GLN A 124 26.16 8.30 -0.62
N GLY A 125 27.39 7.78 -0.43
CA GLY A 125 27.80 7.07 0.79
C GLY A 125 28.37 5.66 0.52
N SER A 126 28.15 5.10 -0.67
CA SER A 126 28.88 3.91 -1.12
C SER A 126 30.35 4.27 -1.39
N SER A 127 31.31 3.59 -0.75
CA SER A 127 32.72 3.66 -1.18
C SER A 127 33.07 2.61 -2.24
N ALA A 128 32.09 1.87 -2.75
CA ALA A 128 32.32 1.10 -3.95
C ALA A 128 32.45 2.09 -5.12
N PRO A 129 33.43 1.89 -6.03
CA PRO A 129 33.57 2.77 -7.19
C PRO A 129 32.23 2.80 -7.94
N PRO A 130 31.79 3.97 -8.44
CA PRO A 130 30.57 4.06 -9.23
C PRO A 130 30.73 3.11 -10.42
N THR A 131 30.00 2.01 -10.43
CA THR A 131 29.91 1.13 -11.59
C THR A 131 29.06 1.85 -12.62
N ARG A 132 29.63 2.88 -13.26
CA ARG A 132 29.26 3.22 -14.64
C ARG A 132 29.56 1.97 -15.45
N ASP A 133 28.57 1.47 -16.16
CA ASP A 133 28.66 0.33 -17.09
C ASP A 133 28.66 -1.09 -16.52
N SER A 134 27.91 -1.38 -15.46
CA SER A 134 27.38 -2.75 -15.33
C SER A 134 26.08 -2.86 -16.14
N HIS A 135 26.19 -2.94 -17.47
CA HIS A 135 25.14 -3.54 -18.30
C HIS A 135 25.03 -5.05 -18.04
N GLU A 136 25.21 -5.49 -16.80
CA GLU A 136 24.95 -6.87 -16.44
C GLU A 136 23.47 -7.11 -16.68
N LYS A 137 23.20 -7.92 -17.70
CA LYS A 137 21.86 -8.32 -18.09
C LYS A 137 21.22 -8.97 -16.87
N TYR A 138 20.12 -8.39 -16.38
CA TYR A 138 19.35 -8.99 -15.28
C TYR A 138 19.02 -10.43 -15.63
N ILE A 139 19.50 -11.35 -14.81
CA ILE A 139 19.31 -12.78 -14.98
C ILE A 139 18.04 -13.16 -14.22
N PHE A 140 16.99 -13.47 -14.97
CA PHE A 140 15.78 -14.07 -14.42
C PHE A 140 16.09 -15.49 -13.92
N LEU A 141 15.39 -15.92 -12.89
CA LEU A 141 15.60 -17.18 -12.22
C LEU A 141 15.38 -18.33 -13.23
N PRO A 142 16.40 -19.19 -13.43
CA PRO A 142 16.31 -20.24 -14.43
C PRO A 142 15.25 -21.26 -14.02
N VAL A 143 14.62 -21.86 -15.03
CA VAL A 143 13.76 -23.02 -14.88
C VAL A 143 14.14 -23.97 -16.00
N GLU A 144 14.54 -25.19 -15.66
CA GLU A 144 15.03 -26.19 -16.60
C GLU A 144 13.92 -27.20 -16.92
N GLY A 145 13.78 -27.53 -18.21
CA GLY A 145 12.83 -28.52 -18.70
C GLY A 145 12.73 -28.48 -20.22
N GLU A 146 12.65 -29.64 -20.86
CA GLU A 146 12.74 -29.78 -22.33
C GLU A 146 11.63 -29.01 -23.07
N SER A 147 10.43 -28.94 -22.50
CA SER A 147 9.27 -28.26 -23.09
C SER A 147 9.04 -26.83 -22.59
N LEU A 148 9.95 -26.30 -21.77
CA LEU A 148 9.81 -24.97 -21.19
C LEU A 148 10.30 -23.89 -22.14
N HIS A 149 9.53 -22.81 -22.24
CA HIS A 149 9.93 -21.61 -22.96
C HIS A 149 9.59 -20.36 -22.16
N GLN A 150 10.24 -19.24 -22.52
CA GLN A 150 10.08 -17.98 -21.81
C GLN A 150 9.36 -16.94 -22.66
N ILE A 151 8.38 -16.26 -22.04
CA ILE A 151 7.60 -15.20 -22.67
C ILE A 151 7.88 -13.89 -21.93
N PRO A 152 8.49 -12.88 -22.56
CA PRO A 152 8.59 -11.53 -22.00
C PRO A 152 7.33 -10.72 -22.25
N VAL A 153 6.84 -10.03 -21.22
CA VAL A 153 5.80 -8.98 -21.34
C VAL A 153 6.30 -7.70 -20.67
N GLY A 154 6.21 -6.56 -21.35
CA GLY A 154 6.69 -5.27 -20.85
C GLY A 154 8.21 -5.02 -21.03
N PRO A 155 8.74 -3.87 -20.58
CA PRO A 155 8.07 -2.82 -19.81
C PRO A 155 7.16 -1.91 -20.66
N VAL A 156 7.25 -2.01 -21.99
CA VAL A 156 6.31 -1.37 -22.92
C VAL A 156 5.23 -2.38 -23.26
N HIS A 157 3.98 -2.03 -23.02
CA HIS A 157 2.82 -2.88 -23.23
C HIS A 157 1.83 -2.22 -24.21
N ALA A 158 1.02 -3.02 -24.92
CA ALA A 158 0.05 -2.51 -25.89
C ALA A 158 -1.17 -1.84 -25.23
N GLY A 159 -1.51 -2.27 -24.00
CA GLY A 159 -2.56 -1.68 -23.17
C GLY A 159 -2.06 -0.53 -22.28
N ILE A 160 -3.00 0.22 -21.69
CA ILE A 160 -2.72 1.35 -20.78
C ILE A 160 -2.49 0.81 -19.36
N ILE A 161 -1.24 0.48 -19.05
CA ILE A 161 -0.76 0.11 -17.70
C ILE A 161 0.57 0.81 -17.41
N GLU A 162 0.93 0.95 -16.13
CA GLU A 162 2.25 1.46 -15.77
C GLU A 162 3.36 0.45 -16.16
N PRO A 163 4.59 0.91 -16.48
CA PRO A 163 5.70 0.06 -16.85
C PRO A 163 6.11 -0.98 -15.79
N GLY A 164 6.08 -2.26 -16.16
CA GLY A 164 6.67 -3.38 -15.43
C GLY A 164 7.02 -4.51 -16.39
N HIS A 165 8.04 -5.31 -16.07
CA HIS A 165 8.46 -6.44 -16.90
C HIS A 165 8.13 -7.76 -16.23
N PHE A 166 7.40 -8.61 -16.93
CA PHE A 166 6.92 -9.90 -16.46
C PHE A 166 7.58 -10.99 -17.30
N ARG A 167 8.34 -11.87 -16.65
CA ARG A 167 8.99 -13.01 -17.30
C ARG A 167 8.23 -14.28 -16.94
N PHE A 168 7.49 -14.82 -17.89
CA PHE A 168 6.85 -16.11 -17.75
C PHE A 168 7.82 -17.21 -18.18
N THR A 169 7.82 -18.31 -17.45
CA THR A 169 8.23 -19.62 -17.93
C THR A 169 6.96 -20.45 -18.08
N ALA A 170 6.72 -20.99 -19.28
CA ALA A 170 5.53 -21.75 -19.60
C ALA A 170 5.86 -23.14 -20.17
N ASN A 171 5.00 -24.12 -19.86
CA ASN A 171 4.94 -25.42 -20.53
C ASN A 171 3.67 -25.45 -21.39
N GLY A 172 3.82 -25.30 -22.72
CA GLY A 172 2.67 -24.95 -23.56
C GLY A 172 2.07 -23.61 -23.11
N GLU A 173 0.80 -23.59 -22.71
CA GLU A 173 0.16 -22.37 -22.18
C GLU A 173 0.22 -22.26 -20.66
N THR A 174 0.52 -23.34 -19.93
CA THR A 174 0.52 -23.35 -18.47
C THR A 174 1.74 -22.61 -17.92
N VAL A 175 1.49 -21.61 -17.09
CA VAL A 175 2.51 -20.85 -16.38
C VAL A 175 3.11 -21.71 -15.28
N VAL A 176 4.39 -22.00 -15.39
CA VAL A 176 5.18 -22.72 -14.37
C VAL A 176 5.82 -21.74 -13.40
N ARG A 177 6.17 -20.54 -13.90
CA ARG A 177 6.77 -19.49 -13.09
C ARG A 177 6.49 -18.12 -13.70
N LEU A 178 6.22 -17.15 -12.84
CA LEU A 178 6.34 -15.73 -13.16
C LEU A 178 7.45 -15.13 -12.29
N GLU A 179 8.35 -14.36 -12.90
CA GLU A 179 9.20 -13.41 -12.18
C GLU A 179 8.92 -11.99 -12.68
N GLU A 180 8.63 -11.10 -11.74
CA GLU A 180 8.40 -9.69 -11.98
C GLU A 180 9.69 -8.90 -11.80
N ARG A 181 9.93 -7.97 -12.72
CA ARG A 181 10.96 -6.95 -12.61
C ARG A 181 10.28 -5.59 -12.69
N LEU A 182 10.33 -4.86 -11.59
CA LEU A 182 9.75 -3.53 -11.41
C LEU A 182 10.87 -2.47 -11.32
N GLY A 183 10.60 -1.27 -10.81
CA GLY A 183 11.56 -0.15 -10.71
C GLY A 183 11.55 0.83 -11.88
N TYR A 184 10.68 0.64 -12.88
CA TYR A 184 10.64 1.46 -14.09
C TYR A 184 9.97 2.81 -13.88
N VAL A 185 9.17 2.97 -12.83
CA VAL A 185 8.46 4.21 -12.51
C VAL A 185 8.98 4.87 -11.23
N HIS A 186 10.21 4.56 -10.82
CA HIS A 186 10.83 5.24 -9.69
C HIS A 186 11.00 6.73 -9.96
N LYS A 187 10.41 7.52 -9.08
CA LYS A 187 10.36 8.99 -9.16
C LYS A 187 11.29 9.70 -8.17
N GLY A 188 11.94 8.95 -7.27
CA GLY A 188 12.76 9.51 -6.19
C GLY A 188 11.94 10.33 -5.19
N ILE A 189 10.70 9.93 -4.89
CA ILE A 189 9.78 10.70 -4.03
C ILE A 189 10.38 10.92 -2.63
N GLU A 190 11.01 9.90 -2.04
CA GLU A 190 11.66 10.05 -0.72
C GLU A 190 12.78 11.11 -0.76
N GLY A 191 13.56 11.14 -1.85
CA GLY A 191 14.62 12.13 -2.08
C GLY A 191 14.08 13.53 -2.31
N LEU A 192 12.97 13.67 -3.05
CA LEU A 192 12.30 14.96 -3.28
C LEU A 192 11.65 15.53 -2.01
N MET A 193 11.27 14.67 -1.07
CA MET A 193 10.73 15.09 0.23
C MET A 193 11.84 15.55 1.19
N ALA A 194 13.06 15.03 1.08
CA ALA A 194 14.16 15.42 1.94
C ALA A 194 14.50 16.93 1.76
N GLY A 195 14.33 17.72 2.81
CA GLY A 195 14.51 19.17 2.78
C GLY A 195 13.26 19.96 2.38
N ALA A 196 12.16 19.29 2.01
CA ALA A 196 10.93 19.97 1.61
C ALA A 196 10.16 20.52 2.83
N PRO A 197 9.55 21.72 2.71
CA PRO A 197 8.54 22.17 3.66
C PRO A 197 7.32 21.23 3.67
N LEU A 198 6.62 21.12 4.80
CA LEU A 198 5.48 20.20 4.98
C LEU A 198 4.41 20.33 3.90
N ALA A 199 4.09 21.56 3.47
CA ALA A 199 3.09 21.78 2.41
C ALA A 199 3.52 21.18 1.07
N GLN A 200 4.82 21.27 0.72
CA GLN A 200 5.34 20.65 -0.50
C GLN A 200 5.44 19.13 -0.35
N ALA A 201 5.90 18.64 0.80
CA ALA A 201 5.96 17.21 1.08
C ALA A 201 4.57 16.55 1.04
N ALA A 202 3.53 17.19 1.56
CA ALA A 202 2.15 16.71 1.47
C ALA A 202 1.66 16.55 0.01
N ARG A 203 2.01 17.51 -0.86
CA ARG A 203 1.72 17.41 -2.29
C ARG A 203 2.45 16.24 -2.93
N LEU A 204 3.71 16.01 -2.59
CA LEU A 204 4.48 14.87 -3.08
C LEU A 204 3.89 13.54 -2.58
N ALA A 205 3.45 13.48 -1.32
CA ALA A 205 2.82 12.29 -0.74
C ALA A 205 1.55 11.90 -1.52
N GLY A 206 0.64 12.84 -1.76
CA GLY A 206 -0.56 12.60 -2.59
C GLY A 206 -0.28 12.23 -4.05
N ARG A 207 0.99 12.26 -4.50
CA ARG A 207 1.43 11.90 -5.86
C ARG A 207 2.32 10.65 -5.87
N VAL A 208 2.39 9.92 -4.76
CA VAL A 208 3.04 8.60 -4.71
C VAL A 208 2.36 7.64 -5.69
N SER A 209 1.04 7.48 -5.57
CA SER A 209 0.24 6.63 -6.46
C SER A 209 -1.02 7.40 -6.92
N GLY A 210 -1.23 7.49 -8.24
CA GLY A 210 -2.25 8.38 -8.84
C GLY A 210 -3.70 7.99 -8.55
N ASP A 211 -3.92 6.75 -8.10
CA ASP A 211 -5.23 6.23 -7.70
C ASP A 211 -5.46 6.26 -6.18
N SER A 212 -4.44 6.59 -5.38
CA SER A 212 -4.46 6.59 -3.92
C SER A 212 -4.05 7.95 -3.33
N THR A 213 -4.44 9.03 -4.02
CA THR A 213 -4.06 10.42 -3.70
C THR A 213 -4.44 10.79 -2.27
N VAL A 214 -5.70 10.51 -1.91
CA VAL A 214 -6.27 10.85 -0.60
C VAL A 214 -5.63 9.97 0.47
N ALA A 215 -5.54 8.66 0.24
CA ALA A 215 -4.98 7.73 1.22
C ALA A 215 -3.51 8.06 1.57
N TYR A 216 -2.68 8.40 0.58
CA TYR A 216 -1.30 8.82 0.84
C TYR A 216 -1.19 10.18 1.53
N ALA A 217 -1.98 11.17 1.11
CA ALA A 217 -1.99 12.48 1.76
C ALA A 217 -2.45 12.36 3.22
N LEU A 218 -3.43 11.49 3.50
CA LEU A 218 -3.90 11.18 4.85
C LEU A 218 -2.82 10.48 5.68
N ALA A 219 -2.15 9.46 5.14
CA ALA A 219 -1.09 8.75 5.84
C ALA A 219 0.07 9.70 6.20
N PHE A 220 0.50 10.54 5.25
CA PHE A 220 1.53 11.54 5.50
C PHE A 220 1.11 12.59 6.53
N ALA A 221 -0.09 13.17 6.39
CA ALA A 221 -0.60 14.15 7.34
C ALA A 221 -0.66 13.57 8.76
N ARG A 222 -1.17 12.35 8.92
CA ARG A 222 -1.22 11.67 10.22
C ARG A 222 0.15 11.36 10.81
N ALA A 223 1.13 10.99 9.99
CA ALA A 223 2.50 10.76 10.46
C ALA A 223 3.12 12.08 10.98
N VAL A 224 2.93 13.19 10.26
CA VAL A 224 3.37 14.52 10.69
C VAL A 224 2.64 14.95 11.98
N GLU A 225 1.33 14.73 12.06
CA GLU A 225 0.51 15.05 13.23
C GLU A 225 0.93 14.24 14.46
N ALA A 226 1.28 12.97 14.28
CA ALA A 226 1.83 12.14 15.34
C ALA A 226 3.21 12.65 15.81
N ALA A 227 4.13 12.96 14.88
CA ALA A 227 5.45 13.49 15.21
C ALA A 227 5.35 14.79 16.02
N THR A 228 4.44 15.68 15.63
CA THR A 228 4.27 17.02 16.20
C THR A 228 3.23 17.09 17.34
N GLU A 229 2.61 15.97 17.68
CA GLU A 229 1.51 15.89 18.66
C GLU A 229 0.37 16.89 18.35
N THR A 230 0.13 17.13 17.06
CA THR A 230 -0.86 18.10 16.60
C THR A 230 -2.27 17.53 16.81
N VAL A 231 -3.09 18.24 17.58
CA VAL A 231 -4.51 17.91 17.77
C VAL A 231 -5.32 18.46 16.61
N VAL A 232 -5.72 17.58 15.70
CA VAL A 232 -6.52 17.93 14.51
C VAL A 232 -7.99 18.14 14.89
N PRO A 233 -8.68 19.16 14.33
CA PRO A 233 -10.11 19.36 14.55
C PRO A 233 -10.95 18.14 14.16
N GLU A 234 -11.98 17.82 14.95
CA GLU A 234 -12.83 16.67 14.70
C GLU A 234 -13.45 16.69 13.29
N ARG A 235 -14.02 17.84 12.88
CA ARG A 235 -14.59 18.01 11.53
C ARG A 235 -13.61 17.64 10.42
N ALA A 236 -12.33 17.92 10.59
CA ALA A 236 -11.31 17.56 9.60
C ALA A 236 -11.13 16.04 9.47
N HIS A 237 -11.18 15.28 10.57
CA HIS A 237 -11.16 13.82 10.52
C HIS A 237 -12.34 13.26 9.70
N TRP A 238 -13.54 13.80 9.91
CA TRP A 238 -14.73 13.38 9.18
C TRP A 238 -14.68 13.74 7.68
N LEU A 239 -14.16 14.92 7.32
CA LEU A 239 -13.94 15.30 5.93
C LEU A 239 -12.87 14.43 5.24
N ARG A 240 -11.79 14.07 5.95
CA ARG A 240 -10.76 13.14 5.46
C ARG A 240 -11.36 11.75 5.16
N ALA A 241 -12.20 11.24 6.06
CA ALA A 241 -12.90 9.97 5.85
C ALA A 241 -13.87 10.04 4.65
N LEU A 242 -14.61 11.15 4.50
CA LEU A 242 -15.47 11.36 3.35
C LEU A 242 -14.68 11.30 2.02
N MET A 243 -13.55 11.99 1.95
CA MET A 243 -12.66 11.92 0.78
C MET A 243 -12.13 10.50 0.55
N ALA A 244 -11.72 9.79 1.61
CA ALA A 244 -11.17 8.44 1.51
C ALA A 244 -12.20 7.41 1.01
N GLU A 245 -13.46 7.49 1.47
CA GLU A 245 -14.53 6.61 0.99
C GLU A 245 -14.97 6.94 -0.45
N LEU A 246 -14.91 8.20 -0.87
CA LEU A 246 -15.13 8.57 -2.29
C LEU A 246 -14.02 8.04 -3.20
N GLU A 247 -12.75 8.14 -2.78
CA GLU A 247 -11.62 7.54 -3.49
C GLU A 247 -11.77 6.01 -3.59
N ARG A 248 -12.18 5.37 -2.50
CA ARG A 248 -12.44 3.92 -2.44
C ARG A 248 -13.50 3.47 -3.43
N ILE A 249 -14.67 4.13 -3.45
CA ILE A 249 -15.75 3.83 -4.40
C ILE A 249 -15.28 4.04 -5.84
N ALA A 250 -14.62 5.17 -6.13
CA ALA A 250 -14.16 5.47 -7.50
C ALA A 250 -13.21 4.38 -8.03
N ASN A 251 -12.30 3.89 -7.20
CA ASN A 251 -11.35 2.86 -7.59
C ASN A 251 -11.99 1.47 -7.66
N HIS A 252 -12.83 1.08 -6.71
CA HIS A 252 -13.52 -0.21 -6.76
C HIS A 252 -14.44 -0.34 -7.98
N LEU A 253 -15.20 0.70 -8.31
CA LEU A 253 -16.01 0.71 -9.55
C LEU A 253 -15.11 0.55 -10.79
N GLY A 254 -13.99 1.28 -10.84
CA GLY A 254 -13.01 1.14 -11.92
C GLY A 254 -12.45 -0.28 -12.04
N ASP A 255 -12.07 -0.89 -10.92
CA ASP A 255 -11.51 -2.24 -10.86
C ASP A 255 -12.52 -3.30 -11.28
N ILE A 256 -13.75 -3.27 -10.75
CA ILE A 256 -14.80 -4.22 -11.11
C ILE A 256 -15.04 -4.21 -12.62
N GLY A 257 -15.18 -3.01 -13.20
CA GLY A 257 -15.38 -2.86 -14.64
C GLY A 257 -14.20 -3.38 -15.46
N ALA A 258 -12.97 -3.04 -15.05
CA ALA A 258 -11.78 -3.42 -15.79
C ALA A 258 -11.44 -4.92 -15.69
N ILE A 259 -11.66 -5.56 -14.53
CA ILE A 259 -11.56 -7.02 -14.38
C ILE A 259 -12.53 -7.71 -15.34
N CYS A 260 -13.78 -7.26 -15.41
CA CYS A 260 -14.76 -7.82 -16.34
C CYS A 260 -14.35 -7.62 -17.81
N ASN A 261 -13.72 -6.49 -18.15
CA ASN A 261 -13.21 -6.24 -19.48
C ASN A 261 -12.07 -7.19 -19.88
N ASP A 262 -11.19 -7.54 -18.95
CA ASP A 262 -10.10 -8.49 -19.20
C ASP A 262 -10.62 -9.93 -19.35
N ALA A 263 -11.84 -10.19 -18.87
CA ALA A 263 -12.65 -11.36 -19.19
C ALA A 263 -13.55 -11.16 -20.44
N ALA A 264 -13.22 -10.19 -21.30
CA ALA A 264 -13.91 -9.83 -22.55
C ALA A 264 -15.35 -9.30 -22.41
N PHE A 265 -15.74 -8.78 -21.24
CA PHE A 265 -17.08 -8.26 -20.97
C PHE A 265 -17.12 -6.73 -20.82
N ALA A 266 -16.92 -6.03 -21.94
CA ALA A 266 -16.77 -4.56 -22.00
C ALA A 266 -18.01 -3.76 -21.51
N ILE A 267 -19.20 -4.37 -21.47
CA ILE A 267 -20.42 -3.70 -20.99
C ILE A 267 -20.29 -3.31 -19.51
N MET A 268 -19.69 -4.17 -18.68
CA MET A 268 -19.43 -3.87 -17.27
C MET A 268 -18.48 -2.69 -17.13
N LEU A 269 -17.41 -2.64 -17.93
CA LEU A 269 -16.47 -1.52 -17.95
C LEU A 269 -17.17 -0.20 -18.27
N ALA A 270 -18.02 -0.18 -19.29
CA ALA A 270 -18.73 1.03 -19.69
C ALA A 270 -19.64 1.56 -18.56
N HIS A 271 -20.46 0.69 -17.96
CA HIS A 271 -21.38 1.11 -16.90
C HIS A 271 -20.67 1.48 -15.60
N CYS A 272 -19.69 0.69 -15.17
CA CYS A 272 -18.87 1.04 -14.01
C CYS A 272 -18.07 2.33 -14.24
N GLY A 273 -17.59 2.56 -15.48
CA GLY A 273 -16.92 3.80 -15.88
C GLY A 273 -17.82 5.02 -15.75
N ILE A 274 -19.10 4.91 -16.11
CA ILE A 274 -20.09 5.98 -15.90
C ILE A 274 -20.26 6.27 -14.41
N LEU A 275 -20.44 5.25 -13.57
CA LEU A 275 -20.59 5.43 -12.12
C LEU A 275 -19.33 6.05 -11.50
N ARG A 276 -18.14 5.55 -11.86
CA ARG A 276 -16.87 6.13 -11.44
C ARG A 276 -16.77 7.60 -11.82
N GLU A 277 -17.13 7.96 -13.05
CA GLU A 277 -17.12 9.35 -13.50
C GLU A 277 -18.08 10.23 -12.69
N ARG A 278 -19.23 9.70 -12.25
CA ARG A 278 -20.15 10.42 -11.36
C ARG A 278 -19.53 10.70 -10.00
N VAL A 279 -18.78 9.75 -9.45
CA VAL A 279 -18.01 9.95 -8.21
C VAL A 279 -16.99 11.07 -8.38
N LEU A 280 -16.19 11.03 -9.45
CA LEU A 280 -15.17 12.05 -9.73
C LEU A 280 -15.77 13.46 -9.92
N ARG A 281 -16.96 13.56 -10.53
CA ARG A 281 -17.67 14.85 -10.67
C ARG A 281 -18.19 15.37 -9.35
N ALA A 282 -18.78 14.51 -8.51
CA ALA A 282 -19.21 14.90 -7.17
C ALA A 282 -18.03 15.37 -6.30
N ALA A 283 -16.89 14.67 -6.40
CA ALA A 283 -15.65 15.07 -5.76
C ALA A 283 -15.17 16.45 -6.26
N ALA A 284 -15.23 16.71 -7.57
CA ALA A 284 -14.88 18.02 -8.12
C ALA A 284 -15.82 19.14 -7.66
N THR A 285 -17.14 18.89 -7.61
CA THR A 285 -18.12 19.86 -7.08
C THR A 285 -17.89 20.13 -5.59
N THR A 286 -17.52 19.11 -4.83
CA THR A 286 -17.39 19.22 -3.36
C THR A 286 -16.05 19.80 -2.92
N PHE A 287 -14.96 19.32 -3.50
CA PHE A 287 -13.59 19.58 -3.04
C PHE A 287 -12.73 20.28 -4.11
N GLY A 288 -13.33 20.74 -5.20
CA GLY A 288 -12.65 21.50 -6.26
C GLY A 288 -11.74 20.67 -7.17
N HIS A 289 -11.59 19.37 -6.95
CA HIS A 289 -10.73 18.51 -7.78
C HIS A 289 -11.30 17.09 -7.94
N ARG A 290 -11.23 16.54 -9.18
CA ARG A 290 -11.79 15.21 -9.50
C ARG A 290 -11.17 14.08 -8.67
N LEU A 291 -9.88 14.18 -8.41
CA LEU A 291 -9.11 13.23 -7.58
C LEU A 291 -8.84 13.75 -6.16
N MET A 292 -9.47 14.86 -5.75
CA MET A 292 -9.29 15.46 -4.41
C MET A 292 -7.82 15.75 -4.06
N MET A 293 -7.00 16.04 -5.07
CA MET A 293 -5.59 16.38 -4.88
C MET A 293 -5.47 17.60 -3.98
N ASP A 294 -4.52 17.55 -3.05
CA ASP A 294 -4.21 18.63 -2.12
C ASP A 294 -5.39 19.01 -1.19
N GLY A 295 -6.41 18.15 -1.10
CA GLY A 295 -7.56 18.29 -0.20
C GLY A 295 -7.20 18.01 1.27
N ILE A 296 -6.30 17.04 1.50
CA ILE A 296 -5.77 16.72 2.83
C ILE A 296 -4.42 17.40 3.01
N ILE A 297 -4.26 18.08 4.14
CA ILE A 297 -3.02 18.76 4.55
C ILE A 297 -2.67 18.35 5.99
N PRO A 298 -1.39 18.37 6.39
CA PRO A 298 -1.03 18.28 7.80
C PRO A 298 -1.82 19.31 8.63
N GLY A 299 -2.46 18.87 9.71
CA GLY A 299 -3.29 19.72 10.58
C GLY A 299 -4.78 19.81 10.19
N GLY A 300 -5.19 19.31 9.02
CA GLY A 300 -6.62 19.22 8.67
C GLY A 300 -6.93 18.95 7.20
N VAL A 301 -7.83 19.75 6.63
CA VAL A 301 -8.19 19.75 5.21
C VAL A 301 -8.17 21.17 4.65
N SER A 302 -7.97 21.31 3.34
CA SER A 302 -7.89 22.61 2.66
C SER A 302 -9.24 23.17 2.20
N CYS A 303 -10.28 22.35 2.19
CA CYS A 303 -11.61 22.71 1.75
C CYS A 303 -12.69 22.09 2.66
N ASP A 304 -13.77 22.84 2.87
CA ASP A 304 -14.93 22.41 3.65
C ASP A 304 -16.07 21.90 2.76
N LEU A 305 -16.97 21.11 3.34
CA LEU A 305 -18.22 20.68 2.72
C LEU A 305 -19.29 21.79 2.79
N ASN A 306 -19.61 22.39 1.65
CA ASN A 306 -20.71 23.34 1.51
C ASN A 306 -22.04 22.65 1.10
N GLY A 307 -23.11 23.42 0.98
CA GLY A 307 -24.45 22.91 0.62
C GLY A 307 -24.50 22.22 -0.76
N ASP A 308 -23.84 22.80 -1.76
CA ASP A 308 -23.80 22.23 -3.12
C ASP A 308 -23.03 20.90 -3.14
N GLY A 309 -21.90 20.83 -2.44
CA GLY A 309 -21.12 19.61 -2.28
C GLY A 309 -21.90 18.51 -1.55
N ARG A 310 -22.61 18.87 -0.47
CA ARG A 310 -23.48 17.94 0.26
C ARG A 310 -24.56 17.37 -0.66
N ALA A 311 -25.29 18.24 -1.38
CA ALA A 311 -26.33 17.81 -2.31
C ALA A 311 -25.77 16.93 -3.44
N ALA A 312 -24.56 17.23 -3.95
CA ALA A 312 -23.89 16.42 -4.96
C ALA A 312 -23.55 15.01 -4.45
N ILE A 313 -23.06 14.88 -3.21
CA ILE A 313 -22.75 13.58 -2.61
C ILE A 313 -24.03 12.80 -2.29
N GLU A 314 -25.07 13.43 -1.75
CA GLU A 314 -26.36 12.78 -1.49
C GLU A 314 -26.98 12.24 -2.81
N ALA A 315 -26.95 13.03 -3.88
CA ALA A 315 -27.41 12.60 -5.20
C ALA A 315 -26.54 11.46 -5.79
N LEU A 316 -25.23 11.48 -5.56
CA LEU A 316 -24.31 10.41 -5.96
C LEU A 316 -24.65 9.10 -5.24
N VAL A 317 -24.81 9.13 -3.92
CA VAL A 317 -25.15 7.96 -3.11
C VAL A 317 -26.46 7.35 -3.60
N ALA A 318 -27.50 8.16 -3.78
CA ALA A 318 -28.79 7.71 -4.30
C ALA A 318 -28.68 7.08 -5.70
N LEU A 319 -27.84 7.64 -6.57
CA LEU A 319 -27.58 7.10 -7.90
C LEU A 319 -26.92 5.72 -7.83
N ILE A 320 -25.83 5.58 -7.06
CA ILE A 320 -25.09 4.32 -6.97
C ILE A 320 -25.94 3.24 -6.29
N ARG A 321 -26.66 3.57 -5.21
CA ARG A 321 -27.61 2.66 -4.54
C ARG A 321 -28.66 2.09 -5.49
N ARG A 322 -29.12 2.89 -6.47
CA ARG A 322 -30.07 2.44 -7.48
C ARG A 322 -29.43 1.62 -8.59
N LYS A 323 -28.25 2.02 -9.07
CA LYS A 323 -27.66 1.46 -10.31
C LYS A 323 -26.63 0.36 -10.11
N PHE A 324 -25.92 0.35 -9.00
CA PHE A 324 -24.91 -0.66 -8.74
C PHE A 324 -25.48 -2.08 -8.56
N PRO A 325 -26.63 -2.28 -7.87
CA PRO A 325 -27.21 -3.63 -7.75
C PRO A 325 -27.55 -4.29 -9.10
N GLU A 326 -28.04 -3.53 -10.07
CA GLU A 326 -28.29 -4.02 -11.45
C GLU A 326 -26.99 -4.55 -12.11
N LEU A 327 -25.84 -3.92 -11.83
CA LEU A 327 -24.53 -4.36 -12.35
C LEU A 327 -23.98 -5.56 -11.59
N VAL A 328 -24.22 -5.65 -10.28
CA VAL A 328 -23.86 -6.81 -9.47
C VAL A 328 -24.64 -8.03 -9.94
N GLU A 329 -25.94 -7.90 -10.16
CA GLU A 329 -26.79 -8.97 -10.71
C GLU A 329 -26.34 -9.39 -12.12
N LEU A 330 -25.95 -8.43 -12.97
CA LEU A 330 -25.41 -8.72 -14.28
C LEU A 330 -24.10 -9.53 -14.19
N TYR A 331 -23.18 -9.15 -13.29
CA TYR A 331 -21.94 -9.87 -13.05
C TYR A 331 -22.20 -11.31 -12.58
N ASP A 332 -23.04 -11.47 -11.55
CA ASP A 332 -23.31 -12.76 -10.91
C ASP A 332 -24.01 -13.74 -11.87
N ASN A 333 -24.93 -13.25 -12.71
CA ASN A 333 -25.69 -14.09 -13.65
C ASN A 333 -25.02 -14.29 -15.02
N THR A 334 -23.81 -13.78 -15.26
CA THR A 334 -23.11 -13.97 -16.53
C THR A 334 -22.16 -15.17 -16.46
N THR A 335 -22.61 -16.34 -16.94
CA THR A 335 -21.82 -17.59 -16.90
C THR A 335 -20.44 -17.47 -17.53
N SER A 336 -20.32 -16.79 -18.68
CA SER A 336 -19.02 -16.62 -19.35
C SER A 336 -18.02 -15.77 -18.55
N LEU A 337 -18.49 -14.91 -17.65
CA LEU A 337 -17.62 -14.20 -16.71
C LEU A 337 -17.19 -15.14 -15.57
N GLN A 338 -18.14 -15.87 -15.00
CA GLN A 338 -17.87 -16.83 -13.93
C GLN A 338 -16.84 -17.89 -14.37
N ASP A 339 -16.95 -18.40 -15.60
CA ASP A 339 -15.98 -19.32 -16.21
C ASP A 339 -14.55 -18.77 -16.28
N ARG A 340 -14.38 -17.44 -16.29
CA ARG A 340 -13.07 -16.77 -16.33
C ARG A 340 -12.59 -16.31 -14.96
N THR A 341 -13.48 -16.05 -14.01
CA THR A 341 -13.10 -15.45 -12.72
C THR A 341 -13.06 -16.46 -11.57
N VAL A 342 -13.87 -17.50 -11.61
CA VAL A 342 -13.90 -18.55 -10.57
C VAL A 342 -12.72 -19.49 -10.78
N ALA A 343 -12.01 -19.82 -9.70
CA ALA A 343 -10.82 -20.67 -9.67
C ALA A 343 -9.59 -20.17 -10.46
N THR A 344 -9.66 -18.99 -11.08
CA THR A 344 -8.52 -18.34 -11.74
C THR A 344 -7.74 -17.47 -10.75
N GLY A 345 -6.41 -17.56 -10.78
CA GLY A 345 -5.54 -16.71 -9.96
C GLY A 345 -5.72 -16.89 -8.46
N VAL A 346 -5.85 -18.14 -8.00
CA VAL A 346 -6.10 -18.49 -6.59
C VAL A 346 -4.89 -18.18 -5.71
N LEU A 347 -5.05 -17.27 -4.75
CA LEU A 347 -4.10 -17.02 -3.68
C LEU A 347 -4.47 -17.81 -2.43
N ARG A 348 -3.58 -18.73 -2.02
CA ARG A 348 -3.75 -19.54 -0.81
C ARG A 348 -3.75 -18.68 0.46
N PRO A 349 -4.68 -18.88 1.41
CA PRO A 349 -4.72 -18.14 2.68
C PRO A 349 -3.41 -18.16 3.48
N ALA A 350 -2.70 -19.29 3.49
CA ALA A 350 -1.41 -19.40 4.17
C ALA A 350 -0.34 -18.45 3.60
N LEU A 351 -0.35 -18.20 2.29
CA LEU A 351 0.55 -17.22 1.67
C LEU A 351 0.13 -15.79 1.99
N ALA A 352 -1.17 -15.49 1.94
CA ALA A 352 -1.69 -14.18 2.35
C ALA A 352 -1.30 -13.84 3.81
N GLN A 353 -1.41 -14.83 4.71
CA GLN A 353 -0.99 -14.68 6.11
C GLN A 353 0.52 -14.46 6.22
N ARG A 354 1.34 -15.28 5.55
CA ARG A 354 2.80 -15.21 5.61
C ARG A 354 3.35 -13.87 5.08
N PHE A 355 2.76 -13.33 4.02
CA PHE A 355 3.16 -12.03 3.46
C PHE A 355 2.54 -10.83 4.19
N ALA A 356 1.76 -11.07 5.24
CA ALA A 356 1.00 -10.03 5.92
C ALA A 356 0.06 -9.23 5.01
N CYS A 357 -0.37 -9.82 3.89
CA CYS A 357 -1.05 -9.11 2.82
C CYS A 357 -2.44 -8.64 3.25
N GLY A 358 -2.62 -7.34 3.42
CA GLY A 358 -3.89 -6.69 3.75
C GLY A 358 -4.73 -6.33 2.51
N GLY A 359 -5.72 -5.46 2.72
CA GLY A 359 -6.55 -4.95 1.64
C GLY A 359 -7.44 -5.99 0.97
N VAL A 360 -7.84 -5.71 -0.26
CA VAL A 360 -8.76 -6.57 -1.04
C VAL A 360 -8.19 -7.98 -1.24
N ILE A 361 -6.87 -8.08 -1.42
CA ILE A 361 -6.18 -9.35 -1.68
C ILE A 361 -6.17 -10.22 -0.43
N GLY A 362 -5.79 -9.64 0.72
CA GLY A 362 -5.85 -10.30 2.01
C GLY A 362 -7.25 -10.78 2.36
N ARG A 363 -8.24 -9.89 2.21
CA ARG A 363 -9.64 -10.16 2.53
C ARG A 363 -10.28 -11.21 1.63
N ALA A 364 -9.85 -11.32 0.38
CA ALA A 364 -10.28 -12.40 -0.52
C ALA A 364 -9.69 -13.77 -0.15
N SER A 365 -8.61 -13.80 0.64
CA SER A 365 -7.87 -15.00 1.06
C SER A 365 -7.89 -15.20 2.59
N GLY A 366 -8.91 -14.70 3.28
CA GLY A 366 -9.20 -15.01 4.69
C GLY A 366 -8.54 -14.12 5.73
N ARG A 367 -7.77 -13.09 5.34
CA ARG A 367 -7.16 -12.14 6.27
C ARG A 367 -8.08 -10.92 6.47
N THR A 368 -8.62 -10.77 7.67
CA THR A 368 -9.65 -9.77 8.02
C THR A 368 -9.09 -8.45 8.56
N VAL A 369 -7.79 -8.21 8.41
CA VAL A 369 -7.12 -7.01 8.89
C VAL A 369 -7.51 -5.80 8.03
N ASP A 370 -7.90 -4.71 8.69
CA ASP A 370 -8.26 -3.43 8.07
C ASP A 370 -7.81 -2.29 8.99
N ALA A 371 -6.96 -1.38 8.49
CA ALA A 371 -6.37 -0.33 9.30
C ALA A 371 -7.40 0.66 9.87
N ARG A 372 -8.60 0.75 9.29
CA ARG A 372 -9.72 1.56 9.82
C ARG A 372 -10.25 1.02 11.14
N ARG A 373 -10.10 -0.29 11.40
CA ARG A 373 -10.46 -0.93 12.68
C ARG A 373 -9.26 -1.20 13.57
N HIS A 374 -8.16 -1.71 13.00
CA HIS A 374 -6.96 -2.10 13.73
C HIS A 374 -5.70 -1.63 12.99
N PRO A 375 -4.95 -0.65 13.51
CA PRO A 375 -5.06 -0.08 14.86
C PRO A 375 -6.29 0.80 15.06
N GLY A 376 -6.95 1.24 13.98
CA GLY A 376 -8.09 2.13 14.03
C GLY A 376 -7.67 3.59 14.11
N TYR A 377 -8.46 4.47 13.50
CA TYR A 377 -8.19 5.89 13.53
C TYR A 377 -9.45 6.74 13.30
N PRO A 378 -9.50 7.98 13.85
CA PRO A 378 -10.66 8.84 13.69
C PRO A 378 -11.00 9.14 12.23
N PRO A 379 -12.30 9.15 11.87
CA PRO A 379 -13.48 8.92 12.72
C PRO A 379 -13.98 7.47 12.70
N TYR A 380 -13.24 6.53 12.10
CA TYR A 380 -13.74 5.16 11.86
C TYR A 380 -14.02 4.38 13.14
N ASP A 381 -13.41 4.78 14.26
CA ASP A 381 -13.71 4.32 15.62
C ASP A 381 -15.15 4.65 16.08
N GLN A 382 -15.80 5.62 15.44
CA GLN A 382 -17.18 6.05 15.71
C GLN A 382 -18.18 5.65 14.63
N LEU A 383 -17.72 4.98 13.56
CA LEU A 383 -18.54 4.56 12.43
C LEU A 383 -18.81 3.05 12.48
N ALA A 384 -20.00 2.64 12.01
CA ALA A 384 -20.38 1.24 11.93
C ALA A 384 -20.26 0.75 10.48
N PHE A 385 -19.43 -0.25 10.25
CA PHE A 385 -19.24 -0.88 8.93
C PHE A 385 -18.66 -2.27 9.15
N ASP A 386 -18.88 -3.19 8.23
CA ASP A 386 -18.27 -4.52 8.24
C ASP A 386 -17.02 -4.60 7.37
N VAL A 387 -16.09 -5.47 7.75
CA VAL A 387 -14.91 -5.80 6.92
C VAL A 387 -15.22 -7.12 6.20
N PRO A 388 -15.57 -7.10 4.90
CA PRO A 388 -15.92 -8.31 4.19
C PRO A 388 -14.70 -9.23 4.07
N SER A 389 -14.93 -10.54 4.14
CA SER A 389 -13.88 -11.54 3.94
C SER A 389 -14.43 -12.76 3.22
N LEU A 390 -13.56 -13.37 2.42
CA LEU A 390 -13.74 -14.61 1.67
C LEU A 390 -12.47 -15.46 1.83
N ILE A 391 -12.48 -16.72 1.41
CA ILE A 391 -11.32 -17.63 1.56
C ILE A 391 -10.87 -18.27 0.24
N GLU A 392 -11.67 -18.13 -0.81
CA GLU A 392 -11.48 -18.74 -2.12
C GLU A 392 -10.24 -18.17 -2.81
N GLY A 393 -9.92 -16.89 -2.58
CA GLY A 393 -8.67 -16.28 -3.04
C GLY A 393 -8.53 -16.15 -4.55
N ASP A 394 -9.56 -16.43 -5.36
CA ASP A 394 -9.56 -16.30 -6.80
C ASP A 394 -9.93 -14.87 -7.26
N VAL A 395 -9.99 -14.66 -8.58
CA VAL A 395 -10.40 -13.37 -9.17
C VAL A 395 -11.83 -13.02 -8.74
N ASN A 396 -12.75 -13.99 -8.73
CA ASN A 396 -14.15 -13.78 -8.33
C ASN A 396 -14.26 -13.29 -6.88
N ALA A 397 -13.56 -13.89 -5.93
CA ALA A 397 -13.51 -13.45 -4.54
C ALA A 397 -13.03 -12.00 -4.43
N ARG A 398 -11.99 -11.64 -5.19
CA ARG A 398 -11.47 -10.26 -5.24
C ARG A 398 -12.46 -9.26 -5.86
N VAL A 399 -13.35 -9.69 -6.75
CA VAL A 399 -14.45 -8.85 -7.26
C VAL A 399 -15.52 -8.67 -6.18
N TRP A 400 -15.93 -9.75 -5.52
CA TRP A 400 -16.93 -9.71 -4.44
C TRP A 400 -16.52 -8.88 -3.24
N ILE A 401 -15.25 -8.92 -2.84
CA ILE A 401 -14.73 -8.03 -1.79
C ILE A 401 -14.91 -6.57 -2.19
N ARG A 402 -14.57 -6.19 -3.44
CA ARG A 402 -14.76 -4.82 -3.94
C ARG A 402 -16.23 -4.40 -3.98
N ILE A 403 -17.12 -5.30 -4.40
CA ILE A 403 -18.58 -5.07 -4.40
C ILE A 403 -19.05 -4.75 -2.97
N ARG A 404 -18.69 -5.60 -2.00
CA ARG A 404 -19.06 -5.40 -0.60
C ARG A 404 -18.44 -4.13 -0.02
N GLU A 405 -17.19 -3.81 -0.36
CA GLU A 405 -16.56 -2.57 0.09
C GLU A 405 -17.23 -1.32 -0.49
N VAL A 406 -17.75 -1.35 -1.73
CA VAL A 406 -18.58 -0.25 -2.26
C VAL A 406 -19.85 -0.06 -1.41
N GLU A 407 -20.52 -1.15 -1.03
CA GLU A 407 -21.73 -1.09 -0.19
C GLU A 407 -21.44 -0.51 1.19
N GLN A 408 -20.33 -0.92 1.81
CA GLN A 408 -19.87 -0.39 3.10
C GLN A 408 -19.46 1.08 2.99
N SER A 409 -18.77 1.47 1.93
CA SER A 409 -18.37 2.86 1.69
C SER A 409 -19.58 3.78 1.54
N LEU A 410 -20.63 3.34 0.84
CA LEU A 410 -21.89 4.08 0.74
C LEU A 410 -22.55 4.28 2.12
N ALA A 411 -22.59 3.24 2.94
CA ALA A 411 -23.14 3.32 4.30
C ALA A 411 -22.31 4.24 5.21
N LEU A 412 -20.99 4.23 5.04
CA LEU A 412 -20.08 5.13 5.75
C LEU A 412 -20.29 6.59 5.34
N ILE A 413 -20.44 6.88 4.04
CA ILE A 413 -20.73 8.24 3.55
C ILE A 413 -22.06 8.75 4.11
N GLU A 414 -23.11 7.94 4.11
CA GLU A 414 -24.42 8.29 4.70
C GLU A 414 -24.28 8.64 6.19
N GLN A 415 -23.54 7.82 6.94
CA GLN A 415 -23.23 8.09 8.34
C GLN A 415 -22.43 9.38 8.54
N ILE A 416 -21.42 9.62 7.71
CA ILE A 416 -20.58 10.81 7.76
C ILE A 416 -21.41 12.06 7.52
N LEU A 417 -22.23 12.10 6.47
CA LEU A 417 -23.08 13.26 6.16
C LEU A 417 -24.13 13.55 7.25
N SER A 418 -24.63 12.51 7.91
CA SER A 418 -25.64 12.64 8.98
C SER A 418 -25.06 13.15 10.30
N ARG A 419 -23.77 12.88 10.58
CA ARG A 419 -23.13 13.14 11.88
C ARG A 419 -21.93 14.09 11.79
N LEU A 420 -21.66 14.67 10.62
CA LEU A 420 -20.54 15.58 10.39
C LEU A 420 -20.56 16.73 11.40
N PRO A 421 -19.58 16.84 12.32
CA PRO A 421 -19.58 17.88 13.34
C PRO A 421 -19.28 19.26 12.73
N GLU A 422 -19.81 20.31 13.36
CA GLU A 422 -19.40 21.68 13.06
C GLU A 422 -18.00 21.98 13.62
N GLY A 423 -17.39 23.08 13.19
CA GLY A 423 -16.14 23.58 13.75
C GLY A 423 -15.05 23.82 12.71
N ALA A 424 -13.83 24.05 13.18
CA ALA A 424 -12.68 24.30 12.33
C ALA A 424 -12.34 23.06 11.46
N ILE A 425 -11.82 23.31 10.26
CA ILE A 425 -11.39 22.25 9.33
C ILE A 425 -9.87 22.04 9.32
N ALA A 426 -9.12 22.91 9.99
CA ALA A 426 -7.67 22.84 10.09
C ALA A 426 -7.17 23.52 11.36
N THR A 427 -5.99 23.12 11.79
CA THR A 427 -5.17 23.79 12.81
C THR A 427 -3.74 23.94 12.28
N ASP A 428 -2.99 24.89 12.84
CA ASP A 428 -1.58 25.03 12.52
C ASP A 428 -0.78 23.86 13.11
N VAL A 429 0.09 23.28 12.28
CA VAL A 429 1.07 22.28 12.71
C VAL A 429 2.23 23.03 13.37
N ARG A 430 2.47 22.76 14.65
CA ARG A 430 3.53 23.43 15.41
C ARG A 430 4.90 23.09 14.82
N THR A 431 5.73 24.10 14.62
CA THR A 431 7.16 23.89 14.31
C THR A 431 7.82 23.24 15.52
N VAL A 432 8.71 22.26 15.30
CA VAL A 432 9.44 21.51 16.34
C VAL A 432 10.51 22.39 17.03
N ALA A 433 10.34 23.71 17.03
CA ALA A 433 11.36 24.72 17.35
C ALA A 433 11.87 24.67 18.81
N GLU A 434 11.32 23.79 19.64
CA GLU A 434 11.74 23.60 21.03
C GLU A 434 12.10 22.12 21.38
N ALA A 435 12.07 21.18 20.42
CA ALA A 435 12.33 19.76 20.66
C ALA A 435 13.27 19.10 19.62
N ALA A 436 13.85 17.98 20.01
CA ALA A 436 14.67 17.09 19.18
C ALA A 436 13.95 16.71 17.85
N PRO A 437 14.66 16.20 16.83
CA PRO A 437 14.03 15.64 15.64
C PRO A 437 12.89 14.69 16.03
N ALA A 438 11.67 14.99 15.58
CA ALA A 438 10.49 14.21 15.92
C ALA A 438 10.17 13.22 14.81
N GLU A 439 9.92 11.97 15.19
CA GLU A 439 9.56 10.89 14.28
C GLU A 439 8.07 10.53 14.44
N GLY A 440 7.40 10.29 13.31
CA GLY A 440 5.99 9.97 13.27
C GLY A 440 5.69 8.83 12.31
N LEU A 441 4.78 7.94 12.71
CA LEU A 441 4.32 6.81 11.92
C LEU A 441 2.79 6.84 11.80
N ALA A 442 2.28 6.51 10.63
CA ALA A 442 0.86 6.30 10.41
C ALA A 442 0.61 5.06 9.54
N VAL A 443 -0.50 4.38 9.82
CA VAL A 443 -1.04 3.31 8.98
C VAL A 443 -2.47 3.70 8.61
N VAL A 444 -2.76 3.78 7.31
CA VAL A 444 -4.06 4.20 6.75
C VAL A 444 -4.51 3.17 5.73
N GLU A 445 -5.79 2.79 5.77
CA GLU A 445 -6.36 1.84 4.80
C GLU A 445 -6.72 2.59 3.51
N GLY A 446 -5.91 2.46 2.46
CA GLY A 446 -6.32 2.85 1.11
C GLY A 446 -7.31 1.85 0.51
N PHE A 447 -7.78 2.11 -0.71
CA PHE A 447 -8.67 1.16 -1.42
C PHE A 447 -7.97 -0.17 -1.75
N ARG A 448 -6.64 -0.12 -1.94
CA ARG A 448 -5.81 -1.30 -2.25
C ARG A 448 -5.42 -2.10 -1.01
N GLY A 449 -5.28 -1.43 0.13
CA GLY A 449 -4.81 -2.00 1.39
C GLY A 449 -4.14 -0.97 2.28
N ASP A 450 -3.45 -1.43 3.32
CA ASP A 450 -2.79 -0.60 4.32
C ASP A 450 -1.54 0.10 3.74
N ILE A 451 -1.51 1.42 3.87
CA ILE A 451 -0.39 2.29 3.53
C ILE A 451 0.27 2.70 4.84
N LEU A 452 1.58 2.48 4.94
CA LEU A 452 2.39 2.95 6.05
C LEU A 452 3.19 4.18 5.59
N VAL A 453 3.24 5.23 6.42
CA VAL A 453 4.14 6.36 6.22
C VAL A 453 4.87 6.64 7.52
N TRP A 454 6.19 6.60 7.45
CA TRP A 454 7.08 7.09 8.49
C TRP A 454 7.70 8.42 8.06
N VAL A 455 7.84 9.37 8.97
CA VAL A 455 8.48 10.66 8.74
C VAL A 455 9.38 11.04 9.90
N ARG A 456 10.54 11.61 9.62
CA ARG A 456 11.36 12.36 10.58
C ARG A 456 11.41 13.82 10.19
N LEU A 457 11.14 14.70 11.14
CA LEU A 457 11.16 16.15 10.95
C LEU A 457 12.44 16.74 11.53
N ARG A 458 12.94 17.80 10.89
CA ARG A 458 13.99 18.67 11.46
C ARG A 458 13.36 19.65 12.45
N ALA A 459 14.21 20.25 13.29
CA ALA A 459 13.79 21.30 14.23
C ALA A 459 13.11 22.50 13.54
N ASP A 460 13.47 22.81 12.29
CA ASP A 460 12.87 23.87 11.48
C ASP A 460 11.53 23.49 10.84
N GLY A 461 11.02 22.27 11.10
CA GLY A 461 9.76 21.76 10.56
C GLY A 461 9.84 21.22 9.13
N THR A 462 11.02 21.21 8.49
CA THR A 462 11.20 20.54 7.19
C THR A 462 11.30 19.02 7.35
N VAL A 463 10.98 18.28 6.28
CA VAL A 463 11.13 16.83 6.28
C VAL A 463 12.61 16.47 6.21
N ASP A 464 13.11 15.73 7.20
CA ASP A 464 14.44 15.14 7.15
C ASP A 464 14.45 13.87 6.29
N ARG A 465 13.53 12.96 6.61
CA ARG A 465 13.31 11.72 5.87
C ARG A 465 11.84 11.35 5.88
N CYS A 466 11.36 10.72 4.81
CA CYS A 466 10.03 10.14 4.73
C CYS A 466 10.16 8.78 4.05
N HIS A 467 9.49 7.76 4.61
CA HIS A 467 9.39 6.43 4.03
C HIS A 467 7.90 6.05 3.90
N PRO A 468 7.31 6.21 2.69
CA PRO A 468 6.04 5.61 2.37
C PRO A 468 6.21 4.13 1.99
N ARG A 469 5.25 3.28 2.36
CA ARG A 469 5.14 1.89 1.93
C ARG A 469 3.75 1.63 1.38
N ASP A 470 3.68 1.28 0.10
CA ASP A 470 2.45 0.80 -0.55
C ASP A 470 2.16 -0.67 -0.18
N PRO A 471 0.89 -1.07 -0.01
CA PRO A 471 0.54 -2.49 0.17
C PRO A 471 1.06 -3.40 -0.96
N SER A 472 1.32 -2.86 -2.15
CA SER A 472 1.86 -3.57 -3.31
C SER A 472 3.22 -4.22 -3.06
N TRP A 473 4.02 -3.74 -2.10
CA TRP A 473 5.24 -4.43 -1.66
C TRP A 473 5.01 -5.87 -1.23
N PHE A 474 3.85 -6.15 -0.63
CA PHE A 474 3.47 -7.47 -0.17
C PHE A 474 2.54 -8.20 -1.14
N GLN A 475 1.84 -7.47 -2.01
CA GLN A 475 0.89 -8.05 -2.97
C GLN A 475 1.55 -8.53 -4.27
N TRP A 476 2.57 -7.82 -4.80
CA TRP A 476 3.25 -8.21 -6.04
C TRP A 476 3.85 -9.64 -5.98
N PRO A 477 4.64 -10.03 -4.95
CA PRO A 477 5.14 -11.41 -4.84
C PRO A 477 4.03 -12.47 -4.77
N LEU A 478 2.82 -12.09 -4.33
CA LEU A 478 1.69 -13.00 -4.26
C LEU A 478 1.03 -13.21 -5.61
N LEU A 479 1.14 -12.26 -6.55
CA LEU A 479 0.71 -12.45 -7.93
C LEU A 479 1.57 -13.50 -8.64
N GLU A 480 2.89 -13.49 -8.41
CA GLU A 480 3.81 -14.53 -8.91
C GLU A 480 3.36 -15.94 -8.49
N ALA A 481 2.88 -16.08 -7.25
CA ALA A 481 2.38 -17.34 -6.73
C ALA A 481 0.96 -17.68 -7.21
N ALA A 482 0.08 -16.67 -7.36
CA ALA A 482 -1.31 -16.89 -7.74
C ALA A 482 -1.48 -17.30 -9.21
N ILE A 483 -0.55 -16.90 -10.09
CA ILE A 483 -0.61 -17.24 -11.52
C ILE A 483 -0.06 -18.64 -11.83
N GLU A 484 0.69 -19.25 -10.92
CA GLU A 484 1.22 -20.62 -11.09
C GLU A 484 0.09 -21.60 -11.43
N GLY A 485 0.29 -22.40 -12.48
CA GLY A 485 -0.69 -23.39 -12.96
C GLY A 485 -1.83 -22.83 -13.83
N ASN A 486 -2.00 -21.51 -13.92
CA ASN A 486 -2.96 -20.89 -14.84
C ASN A 486 -2.38 -20.85 -16.26
N ILE A 487 -3.21 -20.57 -17.26
CA ILE A 487 -2.72 -20.32 -18.62
C ILE A 487 -2.21 -18.88 -18.77
N VAL A 488 -1.26 -18.65 -19.68
CA VAL A 488 -0.70 -17.30 -19.94
C VAL A 488 -1.79 -16.28 -20.26
N ALA A 489 -2.88 -16.70 -20.93
CA ALA A 489 -4.01 -15.83 -21.27
C ALA A 489 -4.81 -15.31 -20.05
N ASP A 490 -4.65 -15.91 -18.88
CA ASP A 490 -5.28 -15.45 -17.63
C ASP A 490 -4.45 -14.40 -16.89
N PHE A 491 -3.19 -14.17 -17.29
CA PHE A 491 -2.35 -13.17 -16.64
C PHE A 491 -2.95 -11.76 -16.60
N PRO A 492 -3.51 -11.19 -17.70
CA PRO A 492 -4.13 -9.87 -17.64
C PRO A 492 -5.21 -9.79 -16.57
N LEU A 493 -6.06 -10.82 -16.50
CA LEU A 493 -7.15 -10.91 -15.54
C LEU A 493 -6.64 -11.03 -14.09
N CYS A 494 -5.67 -11.90 -13.84
CA CYS A 494 -5.02 -12.04 -12.53
C CYS A 494 -4.36 -10.72 -12.10
N ASN A 495 -3.53 -10.14 -12.95
CA ASN A 495 -2.83 -8.88 -12.70
C ASN A 495 -3.83 -7.76 -12.38
N LYS A 496 -4.91 -7.64 -13.17
CA LYS A 496 -5.92 -6.60 -12.95
C LYS A 496 -6.73 -6.82 -11.68
N SER A 497 -7.00 -8.07 -11.30
CA SER A 497 -7.69 -8.40 -10.05
C SER A 497 -6.86 -8.06 -8.80
N PHE A 498 -5.53 -8.14 -8.90
CA PHE A 498 -4.61 -7.68 -7.87
C PHE A 498 -4.55 -6.15 -7.80
N ASN A 499 -4.48 -5.49 -8.96
CA ASN A 499 -4.41 -4.03 -9.11
C ASN A 499 -3.31 -3.40 -8.23
N CYS A 500 -2.15 -4.05 -8.15
CA CYS A 500 -0.97 -3.52 -7.49
C CYS A 500 -0.49 -2.22 -8.17
N SER A 501 0.00 -1.26 -7.38
CA SER A 501 0.66 -0.07 -7.93
C SER A 501 2.10 -0.37 -8.28
N TYR A 502 2.47 -0.02 -9.51
CA TYR A 502 3.86 0.00 -9.92
C TYR A 502 4.54 1.19 -9.25
N SER A 503 3.91 2.38 -9.33
CA SER A 503 4.48 3.59 -8.76
C SER A 503 4.61 3.60 -7.22
N GLY A 504 3.72 2.92 -6.49
CA GLY A 504 3.82 2.77 -5.04
C GLY A 504 4.80 1.67 -4.61
N HIS A 505 5.14 0.76 -5.52
CA HIS A 505 6.19 -0.23 -5.30
C HIS A 505 7.58 0.31 -5.64
N ASP A 506 7.69 1.19 -6.63
CA ASP A 506 8.97 1.71 -7.11
C ASP A 506 9.41 2.98 -6.34
N LEU A 507 9.24 3.01 -5.01
CA LEU A 507 9.41 4.24 -4.22
C LEU A 507 10.86 4.72 -4.05
#